data_AF-A0A6J4MGG4-F1
#
_entry.id   AF-A0A6J4MGG4-F1
#
_cell.length_a   1.000
_cell.length_b   1.000
_cell.length_c   1.000
_cell.angle_alpha   90.00
_cell.angle_beta   90.00
_cell.angle_gamma   90.00
#
_symmetry.space_group_name_H-M   'P 1'
#
loop_
_entity.id
_entity.type
_entity.pdbx_description
1 polymer ?
#
loop_
_entity_poly.entity_id
_entity_poly.type
_entity_poly.pdbx_seq_one_letter_code
_entity_poly.pdbx_strand_id
1 'polypeptide(L)'
;MALGALVVLVAIIGITVGDGASTGSGTSSFVGASGSEAAEKTRDSTRSAGIHARIATASRSDLADLDWIEHRWSLPHDSTVHARAQTAILDSAEVLLKGKSPAAAAVLAQVRDPLTPRQKERNEQLTRRSSVEAETASRAAAAASAKAADAAKWSYSSHTDEMTGRTSRSASIQSENTVNFDFPYQGAQHATLMLRNHPSYGRDVIVGIREGQILCPSYDDCTVRVRFDDGSSERWTAAGAADHSTTHVFLRASSRFVERMKNRSVVRIQIPVYQEGSPTFEFRVGGYDHARYTRGN
;
A
#
# COMPACT_ATOMS: atom_id res chain seq x y z
N MET A 1 -21.18 12.13 -4.74
CA MET A 1 -22.57 12.58 -4.59
C MET A 1 -23.54 12.05 -5.66
N ALA A 2 -23.09 11.53 -6.81
CA ALA A 2 -24.00 11.16 -7.91
C ALA A 2 -24.96 9.96 -7.64
N LEU A 3 -24.53 8.92 -6.90
CA LEU A 3 -25.40 7.74 -6.65
C LEU A 3 -26.61 8.07 -5.76
N GLY A 4 -26.40 8.83 -4.67
CA GLY A 4 -27.49 9.12 -3.71
C GLY A 4 -28.68 9.89 -4.33
N ALA A 5 -28.42 10.76 -5.30
CA ALA A 5 -29.47 11.48 -6.02
C ALA A 5 -30.27 10.56 -6.98
N LEU A 6 -29.61 9.55 -7.56
CA LEU A 6 -30.26 8.60 -8.47
C LEU A 6 -31.25 7.68 -7.74
N VAL A 7 -30.88 7.22 -6.54
CA VAL A 7 -31.73 6.38 -5.68
C VAL A 7 -32.99 7.14 -5.24
N VAL A 8 -32.86 8.42 -4.90
CA VAL A 8 -34.01 9.29 -4.56
C VAL A 8 -34.95 9.48 -5.77
N LEU A 9 -34.41 9.60 -6.98
CA LEU A 9 -35.22 9.73 -8.20
C LEU A 9 -36.05 8.46 -8.47
N VAL A 10 -35.46 7.27 -8.30
CA VAL A 10 -36.16 5.99 -8.45
C VAL A 10 -37.25 5.80 -7.38
N ALA A 11 -36.96 6.17 -6.12
CA ALA A 11 -37.94 6.11 -5.04
C ALA A 11 -39.17 7.01 -5.27
N ILE A 12 -38.99 8.20 -5.86
CA ILE A 12 -40.09 9.12 -6.20
C ILE A 12 -40.97 8.54 -7.32
N ILE A 13 -40.38 7.87 -8.32
CA ILE A 13 -41.15 7.27 -9.42
C ILE A 13 -42.07 6.16 -8.91
N GLY A 14 -41.56 5.28 -8.03
CA GLY A 14 -42.30 4.15 -7.45
C GLY A 14 -43.48 4.52 -6.53
N ILE A 15 -43.64 5.78 -6.15
CA ILE A 15 -44.77 6.27 -5.33
C ILE A 15 -45.97 6.68 -6.19
N THR A 16 -45.80 6.90 -7.51
CA THR A 16 -46.83 7.56 -8.35
C THR A 16 -47.53 6.66 -9.39
N VAL A 17 -47.40 5.34 -9.26
CA VAL A 17 -48.13 4.34 -10.06
C VAL A 17 -48.96 3.48 -9.10
N GLY A 18 -50.14 3.97 -8.76
CA GLY A 18 -51.03 3.35 -7.77
C GLY A 18 -52.44 3.90 -7.86
N ASP A 19 -53.10 3.67 -9.00
CA ASP A 19 -54.54 3.39 -9.14
C ASP A 19 -54.94 3.38 -10.63
N GLY A 20 -55.85 2.48 -11.02
CA GLY A 20 -56.43 2.43 -12.38
C GLY A 20 -56.26 1.10 -13.12
N ALA A 21 -57.21 0.18 -12.92
CA ALA A 21 -57.30 -1.06 -13.69
C ALA A 21 -58.04 -0.88 -15.02
N SER A 22 -57.72 -1.66 -16.05
CA SER A 22 -58.70 -2.50 -16.78
C SER A 22 -58.04 -3.39 -17.85
N THR A 23 -58.83 -4.33 -18.38
CA THR A 23 -58.44 -5.52 -19.15
C THR A 23 -58.40 -5.32 -20.67
N GLY A 24 -57.54 -6.09 -21.36
CA GLY A 24 -57.64 -6.28 -22.81
C GLY A 24 -56.70 -7.38 -23.34
N SER A 25 -57.25 -8.54 -23.69
CA SER A 25 -56.50 -9.64 -24.33
C SER A 25 -56.48 -9.49 -25.85
N GLY A 26 -55.35 -9.80 -26.48
CA GLY A 26 -55.21 -9.77 -27.94
C GLY A 26 -54.01 -10.56 -28.44
N THR A 27 -54.25 -11.80 -28.87
CA THR A 27 -53.25 -12.65 -29.54
C THR A 27 -53.28 -12.42 -31.05
N SER A 28 -52.13 -12.20 -31.68
CA SER A 28 -51.94 -12.46 -33.11
C SER A 28 -50.48 -12.76 -33.43
N SER A 29 -50.26 -13.62 -34.41
CA SER A 29 -48.98 -14.21 -34.81
C SER A 29 -48.75 -14.01 -36.31
N PHE A 30 -47.50 -13.83 -36.77
CA PHE A 30 -47.14 -14.07 -38.19
C PHE A 30 -45.63 -14.28 -38.45
N VAL A 31 -45.31 -14.75 -39.67
CA VAL A 31 -44.01 -15.24 -40.19
C VAL A 31 -43.52 -14.32 -41.34
N GLY A 32 -42.23 -14.05 -41.61
CA GLY A 32 -40.97 -14.54 -41.04
C GLY A 32 -39.77 -14.13 -41.95
N ALA A 33 -38.90 -15.10 -42.31
CA ALA A 33 -37.87 -15.06 -43.37
C ALA A 33 -36.60 -14.18 -43.22
N SER A 34 -35.47 -14.89 -43.05
CA SER A 34 -34.08 -14.68 -43.57
C SER A 34 -33.42 -13.29 -43.64
N GLY A 35 -32.21 -13.20 -43.08
CA GLY A 35 -31.23 -12.11 -43.31
C GLY A 35 -30.16 -12.03 -42.22
N SER A 36 -29.04 -12.77 -42.35
CA SER A 36 -28.06 -12.99 -41.28
C SER A 36 -26.99 -11.89 -41.13
N GLU A 37 -27.40 -10.63 -40.88
CA GLU A 37 -26.46 -9.60 -40.36
C GLU A 37 -27.12 -8.56 -39.43
N ALA A 38 -28.35 -8.84 -38.94
CA ALA A 38 -29.09 -7.97 -38.02
C ALA A 38 -29.20 -8.53 -36.57
N ALA A 39 -28.57 -9.68 -36.29
CA ALA A 39 -28.81 -10.49 -35.08
C ALA A 39 -28.14 -9.99 -33.79
N GLU A 40 -27.03 -9.23 -33.89
CA GLU A 40 -26.35 -8.66 -32.72
C GLU A 40 -27.17 -7.48 -32.15
N LYS A 41 -27.53 -6.53 -33.03
CA LYS A 41 -28.22 -5.28 -32.68
C LYS A 41 -29.65 -5.49 -32.18
N THR A 42 -30.31 -6.56 -32.61
CA THR A 42 -31.66 -6.93 -32.13
C THR A 42 -31.62 -7.58 -30.74
N ARG A 43 -30.57 -8.33 -30.39
CA ARG A 43 -30.43 -8.95 -29.05
C ARG A 43 -30.32 -7.92 -27.92
N ASP A 44 -29.59 -6.82 -28.13
CA ASP A 44 -29.48 -5.75 -27.14
C ASP A 44 -30.81 -4.99 -26.96
N SER A 45 -31.52 -4.71 -28.06
CA SER A 45 -32.86 -4.12 -28.02
C SER A 45 -33.85 -4.99 -27.23
N THR A 46 -33.83 -6.31 -27.45
CA THR A 46 -34.70 -7.26 -26.73
C THR A 46 -34.31 -7.41 -25.25
N ARG A 47 -33.02 -7.31 -24.89
CA ARG A 47 -32.58 -7.26 -23.49
C ARG A 47 -33.05 -5.98 -22.79
N SER A 48 -32.99 -4.83 -23.45
CA SER A 48 -33.49 -3.56 -22.92
C SER A 48 -35.00 -3.62 -22.65
N ALA A 49 -35.78 -4.13 -23.61
CA ALA A 49 -37.24 -4.30 -23.47
C ALA A 49 -37.63 -5.19 -22.26
N GLY A 50 -36.87 -6.26 -22.00
CA GLY A 50 -37.10 -7.14 -20.85
C GLY A 50 -36.86 -6.48 -19.48
N ILE A 51 -36.06 -5.41 -19.42
CA ILE A 51 -35.79 -4.65 -18.18
C ILE A 51 -37.00 -3.78 -17.82
N HIS A 52 -37.57 -3.07 -18.80
CA HIS A 52 -38.76 -2.24 -18.60
C HIS A 52 -39.97 -3.07 -18.10
N ALA A 53 -40.16 -4.28 -18.62
CA ALA A 53 -41.27 -5.15 -18.22
C ALA A 53 -41.19 -5.65 -16.76
N ARG A 54 -39.98 -5.86 -16.22
CA ARG A 54 -39.80 -6.36 -14.84
C ARG A 54 -39.83 -5.27 -13.78
N ILE A 55 -39.38 -4.06 -14.11
CA ILE A 55 -39.54 -2.89 -13.22
C ILE A 55 -41.04 -2.56 -13.06
N ALA A 56 -41.85 -2.77 -14.10
CA ALA A 56 -43.30 -2.56 -14.05
C ALA A 56 -44.09 -3.66 -13.27
N THR A 57 -43.45 -4.75 -12.84
CA THR A 57 -44.10 -5.88 -12.15
C THR A 57 -43.50 -6.24 -10.79
N ALA A 58 -42.48 -5.50 -10.32
CA ALA A 58 -41.88 -5.70 -9.00
C ALA A 58 -42.82 -5.23 -7.86
N SER A 59 -42.92 -6.03 -6.79
CA SER A 59 -43.69 -5.67 -5.60
C SER A 59 -43.00 -4.58 -4.79
N ARG A 60 -43.76 -3.83 -3.98
CA ARG A 60 -43.23 -2.82 -3.05
C ARG A 60 -42.23 -3.38 -2.03
N SER A 61 -42.26 -4.69 -1.79
CA SER A 61 -41.28 -5.44 -0.98
C SER A 61 -39.92 -5.58 -1.67
N ASP A 62 -39.89 -5.76 -2.98
CA ASP A 62 -38.70 -6.16 -3.75
C ASP A 62 -37.75 -4.97 -4.04
N LEU A 63 -38.24 -3.76 -3.74
CA LEU A 63 -37.52 -2.49 -3.85
C LEU A 63 -36.82 -2.07 -2.55
N ALA A 64 -36.99 -2.81 -1.45
CA ALA A 64 -36.35 -2.53 -0.16
C ALA A 64 -34.94 -3.14 -0.04
N ASP A 65 -34.71 -4.30 -0.66
CA ASP A 65 -33.37 -4.91 -0.76
C ASP A 65 -32.60 -4.30 -1.93
N LEU A 66 -31.74 -3.32 -1.66
CA LEU A 66 -30.92 -2.65 -2.67
C LEU A 66 -29.74 -3.51 -3.20
N ASP A 67 -29.42 -4.62 -2.53
CA ASP A 67 -28.25 -5.46 -2.81
C ASP A 67 -28.28 -6.13 -4.21
N TRP A 68 -29.49 -6.43 -4.72
CA TRP A 68 -29.64 -7.00 -6.08
C TRP A 68 -29.30 -5.99 -7.20
N ILE A 69 -29.36 -4.69 -6.89
CA ILE A 69 -29.04 -3.62 -7.84
C ILE A 69 -27.52 -3.42 -7.94
N GLU A 70 -26.76 -3.55 -6.86
CA GLU A 70 -25.30 -3.43 -6.94
C GLU A 70 -24.66 -4.65 -7.62
N HIS A 71 -25.08 -5.88 -7.27
CA HIS A 71 -24.43 -7.11 -7.73
C HIS A 71 -24.52 -7.40 -9.25
N ARG A 72 -25.44 -6.74 -9.99
CA ARG A 72 -25.60 -6.95 -11.44
C ARG A 72 -25.06 -5.81 -12.31
N TRP A 73 -24.61 -4.70 -11.71
CA TRP A 73 -24.12 -3.52 -12.41
C TRP A 73 -22.58 -3.42 -12.37
N SER A 74 -21.91 -4.54 -12.67
CA SER A 74 -20.49 -4.55 -13.08
C SER A 74 -20.36 -3.93 -14.48
N LEU A 75 -20.40 -2.60 -14.56
CA LEU A 75 -20.19 -1.86 -15.80
C LEU A 75 -18.69 -1.62 -16.06
N PRO A 76 -18.22 -1.70 -17.32
CA PRO A 76 -16.85 -1.39 -17.67
C PRO A 76 -16.52 0.08 -17.42
N HIS A 77 -15.26 0.36 -17.07
CA HIS A 77 -14.73 1.68 -16.72
C HIS A 77 -14.55 2.63 -17.93
N ASP A 78 -15.47 2.62 -18.90
CA ASP A 78 -15.45 3.55 -20.03
C ASP A 78 -16.28 4.82 -19.70
N SER A 79 -15.59 5.95 -19.66
CA SER A 79 -16.15 7.26 -19.34
C SER A 79 -17.18 7.74 -20.37
N THR A 80 -17.09 7.28 -21.62
CA THR A 80 -18.02 7.64 -22.69
C THR A 80 -19.37 6.92 -22.57
N VAL A 81 -19.35 5.69 -22.06
CA VAL A 81 -20.57 4.90 -21.79
C VAL A 81 -21.31 5.47 -20.59
N HIS A 82 -20.59 5.90 -19.54
CA HIS A 82 -21.17 6.58 -18.37
C HIS A 82 -21.94 7.85 -18.74
N ALA A 83 -21.34 8.72 -19.56
CA ALA A 83 -21.99 9.96 -20.00
C ALA A 83 -23.29 9.70 -20.77
N ARG A 84 -23.30 8.70 -21.67
CA ARG A 84 -24.47 8.30 -22.46
C ARG A 84 -25.58 7.67 -21.60
N ALA A 85 -25.21 6.83 -20.63
CA ALA A 85 -26.15 6.24 -19.69
C ALA A 85 -26.81 7.31 -18.80
N GLN A 86 -26.05 8.29 -18.29
CA GLN A 86 -26.60 9.41 -17.53
C GLN A 86 -27.58 10.24 -18.34
N THR A 87 -27.26 10.59 -19.60
CA THR A 87 -28.20 11.33 -20.46
C THR A 87 -29.48 10.54 -20.74
N ALA A 88 -29.40 9.22 -20.99
CA ALA A 88 -30.57 8.40 -21.23
C ALA A 88 -31.49 8.26 -20.00
N ILE A 89 -30.92 8.19 -18.79
CA ILE A 89 -31.68 8.16 -17.53
C ILE A 89 -32.38 9.50 -17.29
N LEU A 90 -31.70 10.62 -17.56
CA LEU A 90 -32.26 11.97 -17.43
C LEU A 90 -33.41 12.22 -18.42
N ASP A 91 -33.26 11.83 -19.69
CA ASP A 91 -34.32 11.89 -20.70
C ASP A 91 -35.54 11.04 -20.29
N SER A 92 -35.29 9.82 -19.78
CA SER A 92 -36.35 8.92 -19.31
C SER A 92 -37.12 9.49 -18.12
N ALA A 93 -36.43 10.16 -17.18
CA ALA A 93 -37.05 10.84 -16.05
C ALA A 93 -37.88 12.06 -16.48
N GLU A 94 -37.44 12.80 -17.49
CA GLU A 94 -38.18 13.95 -18.05
C GLU A 94 -39.49 13.51 -18.72
N VAL A 95 -39.49 12.38 -19.42
CA VAL A 95 -40.70 11.78 -20.00
C VAL A 95 -41.68 11.34 -18.90
N LEU A 96 -41.19 10.76 -17.80
CA LEU A 96 -42.03 10.26 -16.70
C LEU A 96 -42.58 11.37 -15.76
N LEU A 97 -41.92 12.53 -15.71
CA LEU A 97 -42.31 13.65 -14.83
C LEU A 97 -43.08 14.78 -15.55
N LYS A 98 -43.20 14.72 -16.88
CA LYS A 98 -44.02 15.66 -17.67
C LYS A 98 -45.47 15.67 -17.19
N GLY A 99 -45.86 16.77 -16.52
CA GLY A 99 -47.23 17.05 -16.09
C GLY A 99 -47.57 16.80 -14.62
N LYS A 100 -46.66 16.26 -13.78
CA LYS A 100 -47.00 15.86 -12.40
C LYS A 100 -46.81 16.91 -11.30
N SER A 101 -45.94 17.93 -11.45
CA SER A 101 -45.83 19.07 -10.52
C SER A 101 -44.87 20.16 -11.02
N PRO A 102 -45.13 21.47 -10.79
CA PRO A 102 -44.14 22.52 -11.05
C PRO A 102 -42.86 22.38 -10.20
N ALA A 103 -42.93 21.75 -9.02
CA ALA A 103 -41.76 21.47 -8.20
C ALA A 103 -40.85 20.42 -8.85
N ALA A 104 -41.40 19.41 -9.53
CA ALA A 104 -40.62 18.40 -10.24
C ALA A 104 -39.89 19.00 -11.46
N ALA A 105 -40.54 19.93 -12.18
CA ALA A 105 -39.91 20.65 -13.29
C ALA A 105 -38.76 21.55 -12.81
N ALA A 106 -38.90 22.24 -11.68
CA ALA A 106 -37.84 23.05 -11.08
C ALA A 106 -36.62 22.21 -10.65
N VAL A 107 -36.86 21.01 -10.10
CA VAL A 107 -35.78 20.07 -9.73
C VAL A 107 -35.09 19.51 -10.98
N LEU A 108 -35.82 19.19 -12.06
CA LEU A 108 -35.20 18.77 -13.32
C LEU A 108 -34.34 19.86 -13.96
N ALA A 109 -34.79 21.12 -13.91
CA ALA A 109 -34.01 22.26 -14.41
C ALA A 109 -32.67 22.41 -13.67
N GLN A 110 -32.67 22.35 -12.34
CA GLN A 110 -31.45 22.40 -11.53
C GLN A 110 -30.45 21.26 -11.80
N VAL A 111 -30.92 20.12 -12.32
CA VAL A 111 -30.05 18.99 -12.70
C VAL A 111 -29.51 19.13 -14.13
N ARG A 112 -30.19 19.88 -15.00
CA ARG A 112 -29.77 20.16 -16.38
C ARG A 112 -28.89 21.41 -16.51
N ASP A 113 -28.92 22.33 -15.54
CA ASP A 113 -28.09 23.53 -15.54
C ASP A 113 -26.57 23.18 -15.55
N PRO A 114 -25.77 23.76 -16.47
CA PRO A 114 -24.34 23.52 -16.50
C PRO A 114 -23.68 24.07 -15.22
N LEU A 115 -22.77 23.27 -14.64
CA LEU A 115 -22.02 23.65 -13.44
C LEU A 115 -21.40 25.05 -13.61
N THR A 116 -21.73 25.96 -12.70
CA THR A 116 -21.15 27.31 -12.68
C THR A 116 -19.61 27.22 -12.63
N PRO A 117 -18.86 28.21 -13.14
CA PRO A 117 -17.39 28.19 -13.09
C PRO A 117 -16.84 27.90 -11.69
N ARG A 118 -17.43 28.49 -10.65
CA ARG A 118 -17.09 28.23 -9.23
C ARG A 118 -17.37 26.79 -8.76
N GLN A 119 -18.40 26.13 -9.29
CA GLN A 119 -18.65 24.70 -9.02
C GLN A 119 -17.64 23.83 -9.76
N LYS A 120 -17.30 24.16 -11.01
CA LYS A 120 -16.31 23.44 -11.80
C LYS A 120 -14.92 23.51 -11.16
N GLU A 121 -14.44 24.70 -10.82
CA GLU A 121 -13.16 24.92 -10.12
C GLU A 121 -13.11 24.17 -8.78
N ARG A 122 -14.17 24.25 -7.98
CA ARG A 122 -14.26 23.51 -6.70
C ARG A 122 -14.22 22.00 -6.90
N ASN A 123 -14.91 21.47 -7.91
CA ASN A 123 -14.89 20.04 -8.21
C ASN A 123 -13.49 19.60 -8.68
N GLU A 124 -12.84 20.37 -9.55
CA GLU A 124 -11.45 20.11 -9.95
C GLU A 124 -10.47 20.17 -8.77
N GLN A 125 -10.64 21.12 -7.85
CA GLN A 125 -9.83 21.24 -6.65
C GLN A 125 -10.05 20.06 -5.69
N LEU A 126 -11.30 19.59 -5.53
CA LEU A 126 -11.62 18.39 -4.76
C LEU A 126 -10.99 17.13 -5.37
N THR A 127 -11.06 16.97 -6.70
CA THR A 127 -10.42 15.84 -7.40
C THR A 127 -8.89 15.86 -7.25
N ARG A 128 -8.25 17.01 -7.45
CA ARG A 128 -6.79 17.18 -7.26
C ARG A 128 -6.38 16.93 -5.80
N ARG A 129 -7.21 17.34 -4.84
CA ARG A 129 -6.97 17.08 -3.42
C ARG A 129 -7.10 15.60 -3.09
N SER A 130 -8.15 14.93 -3.57
CA SER A 130 -8.35 13.50 -3.33
C SER A 130 -7.26 12.65 -3.99
N SER A 131 -6.72 13.04 -5.15
CA SER A 131 -5.59 12.34 -5.77
C SER A 131 -4.29 12.50 -4.97
N VAL A 132 -3.99 13.71 -4.48
CA VAL A 132 -2.81 13.95 -3.60
C VAL A 132 -2.95 13.21 -2.27
N GLU A 133 -4.14 13.20 -1.66
CA GLU A 133 -4.42 12.44 -0.43
C GLU A 133 -4.27 10.92 -0.66
N ALA A 134 -4.76 10.40 -1.79
CA ALA A 134 -4.61 8.99 -2.16
C ALA A 134 -3.14 8.60 -2.47
N GLU A 135 -2.39 9.44 -3.20
CA GLU A 135 -0.95 9.23 -3.43
C GLU A 135 -0.16 9.26 -2.12
N THR A 136 -0.50 10.18 -1.21
CA THR A 136 0.17 10.29 0.10
C THR A 136 -0.13 9.07 0.97
N ALA A 137 -1.38 8.60 1.01
CA ALA A 137 -1.76 7.38 1.71
C ALA A 137 -1.07 6.13 1.12
N SER A 138 -1.00 6.02 -0.21
CA SER A 138 -0.30 4.94 -0.90
C SER A 138 1.20 4.92 -0.59
N ARG A 139 1.87 6.07 -0.63
CA ARG A 139 3.29 6.20 -0.24
C ARG A 139 3.52 5.86 1.24
N ALA A 140 2.62 6.26 2.13
CA ALA A 140 2.71 5.93 3.55
C ALA A 140 2.54 4.42 3.80
N ALA A 141 1.60 3.76 3.12
CA ALA A 141 1.41 2.32 3.18
C ALA A 141 2.63 1.55 2.64
N ALA A 142 3.20 2.00 1.51
CA ALA A 142 4.41 1.41 0.94
C ALA A 142 5.62 1.57 1.90
N ALA A 143 5.81 2.73 2.51
CA ALA A 143 6.88 2.97 3.48
C ALA A 143 6.71 2.13 4.77
N ALA A 144 5.47 1.97 5.25
CA ALA A 144 5.17 1.10 6.39
C ALA A 144 5.47 -0.38 6.08
N SER A 145 5.08 -0.86 4.89
CA SER A 145 5.38 -2.21 4.42
C SER A 145 6.89 -2.46 4.29
N ALA A 146 7.63 -1.54 3.67
CA ALA A 146 9.09 -1.62 3.57
C ALA A 146 9.77 -1.67 4.95
N LYS A 147 9.34 -0.82 5.90
CA LYS A 147 9.85 -0.83 7.27
C LYS A 147 9.56 -2.15 8.00
N ALA A 148 8.40 -2.77 7.75
CA ALA A 148 8.06 -4.09 8.31
C ALA A 148 8.92 -5.21 7.70
N ALA A 149 9.20 -5.15 6.39
CA ALA A 149 10.09 -6.10 5.73
C ALA A 149 11.55 -5.98 6.21
N ASP A 150 12.03 -4.76 6.47
CA ASP A 150 13.37 -4.55 7.08
C ASP A 150 13.40 -4.97 8.56
N ALA A 151 12.31 -4.72 9.33
CA ALA A 151 12.19 -5.21 10.71
C ALA A 151 12.32 -6.74 10.82
N ALA A 152 11.82 -7.48 9.82
CA ALA A 152 11.90 -8.94 9.77
C ALA A 152 13.33 -9.48 9.52
N LYS A 153 14.27 -8.65 9.07
CA LYS A 153 15.69 -9.01 8.89
C LYS A 153 16.49 -9.00 10.19
N TRP A 154 15.94 -8.39 11.24
CA TRP A 154 16.58 -8.32 12.56
C TRP A 154 16.30 -9.58 13.38
N SER A 155 17.35 -10.31 13.72
CA SER A 155 17.30 -11.39 14.69
C SER A 155 17.57 -10.83 16.09
N TYR A 156 16.71 -11.15 17.06
CA TYR A 156 16.87 -10.74 18.46
C TYR A 156 17.04 -11.99 19.32
N SER A 157 18.04 -12.00 20.20
CA SER A 157 18.23 -13.09 21.16
C SER A 157 18.62 -12.56 22.54
N SER A 158 18.43 -13.41 23.54
CA SER A 158 18.78 -13.14 24.93
C SER A 158 19.43 -14.37 25.53
N HIS A 159 20.55 -14.19 26.21
CA HIS A 159 21.29 -15.26 26.86
C HIS A 159 21.52 -14.88 28.32
N THR A 160 21.04 -15.72 29.24
CA THR A 160 21.31 -15.59 30.67
C THR A 160 22.59 -16.34 30.99
N ASP A 161 23.58 -15.60 31.48
CA ASP A 161 24.85 -16.13 31.96
C ASP A 161 24.62 -16.96 33.24
N GLU A 162 25.00 -18.23 33.23
CA GLU A 162 24.73 -19.17 34.32
C GLU A 162 25.53 -18.87 35.60
N MET A 163 26.70 -18.23 35.49
CA MET A 163 27.55 -17.90 36.65
C MET A 163 27.07 -16.66 37.40
N THR A 164 26.49 -15.69 36.69
CA THR A 164 26.07 -14.40 37.24
C THR A 164 24.55 -14.25 37.35
N GLY A 165 23.78 -15.14 36.72
CA GLY A 165 22.32 -15.06 36.59
C GLY A 165 21.83 -13.88 35.74
N ARG A 166 22.73 -13.18 35.04
CA ARG A 166 22.41 -11.92 34.35
C ARG A 166 22.06 -12.17 32.88
N THR A 167 20.93 -11.64 32.43
CA THR A 167 20.53 -11.71 31.02
C THR A 167 21.22 -10.65 30.17
N SER A 168 22.05 -11.10 29.24
CA SER A 168 22.54 -10.33 28.11
C SER A 168 21.55 -10.36 26.94
N ARG A 169 21.60 -9.36 26.07
CA ARG A 169 20.76 -9.28 24.86
C ARG A 169 21.57 -8.92 23.64
N SER A 170 21.14 -9.40 22.49
CA SER A 170 21.67 -8.95 21.20
C SER A 170 20.58 -8.79 20.14
N ALA A 171 20.87 -7.92 19.19
CA ALA A 171 20.13 -7.73 17.96
C ALA A 171 21.14 -7.82 16.80
N SER A 172 20.90 -8.65 15.80
CA SER A 172 21.80 -8.85 14.66
C SER A 172 21.09 -8.75 13.32
N ILE A 173 21.83 -8.31 12.32
CA ILE A 173 21.39 -8.18 10.93
C ILE A 173 22.55 -8.47 9.97
N GLN A 174 22.25 -9.10 8.84
CA GLN A 174 23.21 -9.44 7.79
C GLN A 174 23.27 -8.35 6.71
N SER A 175 24.40 -8.22 6.00
CA SER A 175 24.52 -7.31 4.86
C SER A 175 23.66 -7.78 3.68
N GLU A 176 22.98 -6.85 3.00
CA GLU A 176 22.24 -7.16 1.78
C GLU A 176 23.16 -7.46 0.60
N ASN A 177 24.30 -6.77 0.52
CA ASN A 177 25.28 -7.03 -0.52
C ASN A 177 26.16 -8.24 -0.16
N THR A 178 26.47 -9.02 -1.19
CA THR A 178 27.52 -10.02 -1.21
C THR A 178 28.84 -9.35 -1.58
N VAL A 179 29.92 -9.74 -0.93
CA VAL A 179 31.29 -9.43 -1.35
C VAL A 179 31.99 -10.75 -1.63
N ASN A 180 32.70 -10.85 -2.75
CA ASN A 180 33.50 -12.04 -3.04
C ASN A 180 34.93 -11.78 -2.59
N PHE A 181 35.53 -12.71 -1.85
CA PHE A 181 36.95 -12.67 -1.49
C PHE A 181 37.75 -13.66 -2.32
N ASP A 182 39.04 -13.37 -2.48
CA ASP A 182 40.05 -14.16 -3.18
C ASP A 182 40.75 -15.15 -2.22
N PHE A 183 41.82 -15.81 -2.69
CA PHE A 183 42.64 -16.69 -1.85
C PHE A 183 43.31 -15.91 -0.72
N PRO A 184 43.24 -16.36 0.55
CA PRO A 184 42.83 -17.70 1.02
C PRO A 184 41.37 -17.85 1.51
N TYR A 185 40.51 -16.83 1.40
CA TYR A 185 39.18 -16.79 2.00
C TYR A 185 38.04 -16.87 0.95
N GLN A 186 38.26 -17.72 -0.05
CA GLN A 186 37.57 -17.69 -1.33
C GLN A 186 36.05 -17.87 -1.22
N GLY A 187 35.31 -16.94 -1.84
CA GLY A 187 33.88 -17.13 -2.11
C GLY A 187 32.98 -15.99 -1.68
N ALA A 188 31.67 -16.26 -1.70
CA ALA A 188 30.61 -15.28 -1.46
C ALA A 188 30.36 -15.04 0.04
N GLN A 189 30.81 -13.88 0.50
CA GLN A 189 30.80 -13.44 1.90
C GLN A 189 29.72 -12.39 2.15
N HIS A 190 29.18 -12.39 3.36
CA HIS A 190 28.32 -11.34 3.89
C HIS A 190 28.85 -10.96 5.27
N ALA A 191 28.68 -9.69 5.65
CA ALA A 191 28.99 -9.24 6.99
C ALA A 191 27.74 -9.33 7.90
N THR A 192 27.98 -9.41 9.20
CA THR A 192 26.95 -9.36 10.25
C THR A 192 27.21 -8.17 11.15
N LEU A 193 26.23 -7.28 11.28
CA LEU A 193 26.20 -6.22 12.27
C LEU A 193 25.45 -6.75 13.49
N MET A 194 26.10 -6.79 14.66
CA MET A 194 25.51 -7.23 15.92
C MET A 194 25.63 -6.14 16.98
N LEU A 195 24.49 -5.80 17.58
CA LEU A 195 24.39 -4.93 18.75
C LEU A 195 24.28 -5.82 19.97
N ARG A 196 25.14 -5.64 20.96
CA ARG A 196 25.08 -6.37 22.24
C ARG A 196 24.79 -5.40 23.38
N ASN A 197 24.01 -5.85 24.35
CA ASN A 197 23.74 -5.16 25.61
C ASN A 197 24.06 -6.16 26.73
N HIS A 198 25.23 -6.01 27.34
CA HIS A 198 25.73 -6.91 28.36
C HIS A 198 25.81 -6.18 29.71
N PRO A 199 25.16 -6.67 30.78
CA PRO A 199 25.07 -5.95 32.05
C PRO A 199 26.42 -5.74 32.76
N SER A 200 27.46 -6.52 32.41
CA SER A 200 28.82 -6.37 32.96
C SER A 200 29.83 -5.73 32.01
N TYR A 201 29.53 -5.63 30.70
CA TYR A 201 30.47 -5.09 29.69
C TYR A 201 29.92 -3.84 28.97
N GLY A 202 28.67 -3.47 29.22
CA GLY A 202 28.01 -2.32 28.59
C GLY A 202 27.41 -2.67 27.23
N ARG A 203 27.40 -1.68 26.33
CA ARG A 203 26.83 -1.80 24.99
C ARG A 203 27.95 -1.94 23.98
N ASP A 204 27.91 -2.98 23.17
CA ASP A 204 28.84 -3.19 22.06
C ASP A 204 28.14 -3.04 20.72
N VAL A 205 28.87 -2.55 19.73
CA VAL A 205 28.50 -2.71 18.32
C VAL A 205 29.64 -3.46 17.65
N ILE A 206 29.33 -4.68 17.23
CA ILE A 206 30.25 -5.65 16.66
C ILE A 206 29.94 -5.75 15.18
N VAL A 207 30.97 -5.69 14.34
CA VAL A 207 30.84 -6.03 12.91
C VAL A 207 31.73 -7.23 12.64
N GLY A 208 31.14 -8.30 12.12
CA GLY A 208 31.81 -9.54 11.80
C GLY A 208 31.72 -9.86 10.31
N ILE A 209 32.74 -10.57 9.80
CA ILE A 209 32.72 -11.26 8.50
C ILE A 209 32.73 -12.77 8.74
N ARG A 210 32.23 -13.58 7.79
CA ARG A 210 32.17 -15.04 7.99
C ARG A 210 33.58 -15.65 7.97
N GLU A 211 34.38 -15.30 6.96
CA GLU A 211 35.76 -15.71 6.79
C GLU A 211 36.58 -14.49 6.39
N GLY A 212 37.89 -14.51 6.63
CA GLY A 212 38.77 -13.36 6.38
C GLY A 212 39.58 -12.92 7.59
N GLN A 213 40.44 -11.93 7.37
CA GLN A 213 41.21 -11.27 8.40
C GLN A 213 41.00 -9.76 8.32
N ILE A 214 40.21 -9.22 9.26
CA ILE A 214 40.06 -7.78 9.44
C ILE A 214 41.39 -7.23 9.99
N LEU A 215 41.87 -6.15 9.38
CA LEU A 215 43.12 -5.47 9.76
C LEU A 215 42.86 -4.52 10.93
N CYS A 216 42.52 -5.09 12.08
CA CYS A 216 42.27 -4.39 13.34
C CYS A 216 42.87 -5.19 14.49
N PRO A 217 44.09 -4.83 14.97
CA PRO A 217 44.70 -5.50 16.11
C PRO A 217 43.84 -5.37 17.38
N SER A 218 44.00 -6.30 18.33
CA SER A 218 43.35 -6.16 19.64
C SER A 218 44.07 -5.16 20.57
N TYR A 219 45.34 -4.86 20.28
CA TYR A 219 46.22 -3.98 21.05
C TYR A 219 46.35 -2.55 20.48
N ASP A 220 45.73 -2.26 19.34
CA ASP A 220 45.74 -0.93 18.71
C ASP A 220 44.36 -0.61 18.12
N ASP A 221 43.96 0.65 18.15
CA ASP A 221 42.66 1.11 17.66
C ASP A 221 42.72 1.32 16.13
N CYS A 222 41.89 0.60 15.38
CA CYS A 222 41.79 0.75 13.92
C CYS A 222 40.73 1.78 13.51
N THR A 223 40.83 2.30 12.29
CA THR A 223 39.77 3.14 11.69
C THR A 223 38.92 2.33 10.71
N VAL A 224 37.60 2.35 10.89
CA VAL A 224 36.61 1.97 9.86
C VAL A 224 35.91 3.22 9.33
N ARG A 225 35.29 3.15 8.15
CA ARG A 225 34.41 4.22 7.66
C ARG A 225 32.95 3.79 7.75
N VAL A 226 32.08 4.71 8.18
CA VAL A 226 30.64 4.48 8.27
C VAL A 226 29.91 5.61 7.55
N ARG A 227 28.95 5.27 6.70
CA ARG A 227 27.98 6.19 6.11
C ARG A 227 26.57 5.77 6.54
N PHE A 228 25.79 6.74 6.99
CA PHE A 228 24.38 6.56 7.36
C PHE A 228 23.51 7.14 6.24
N ASP A 229 22.62 6.32 5.67
CA ASP A 229 21.83 6.62 4.46
C ASP A 229 22.69 7.29 3.36
N ASP A 230 22.32 8.51 2.96
CA ASP A 230 23.02 9.32 1.98
C ASP A 230 23.89 10.46 2.56
N GLY A 231 24.16 10.38 3.86
CA GLY A 231 25.04 11.32 4.55
C GLY A 231 26.52 11.23 4.14
N SER A 232 27.34 12.09 4.77
CA SER A 232 28.80 12.02 4.66
C SER A 232 29.36 10.69 5.16
N SER A 233 30.48 10.26 4.57
CA SER A 233 31.28 9.18 5.12
C SER A 233 32.08 9.70 6.31
N GLU A 234 31.96 9.04 7.46
CA GLU A 234 32.63 9.40 8.70
C GLU A 234 33.65 8.32 9.10
N ARG A 235 34.75 8.75 9.72
CA ARG A 235 35.74 7.86 10.34
C ARG A 235 35.27 7.47 11.74
N TRP A 236 35.33 6.19 12.07
CA TRP A 236 34.98 5.64 13.37
C TRP A 236 36.11 4.77 13.90
N THR A 237 36.38 4.88 15.20
CA THR A 237 37.36 4.07 15.91
C THR A 237 36.76 2.70 16.27
N ALA A 238 37.50 1.65 15.96
CA ALA A 238 37.18 0.27 16.31
C ALA A 238 38.40 -0.42 16.93
N ALA A 239 38.16 -1.53 17.62
CA ALA A 239 39.21 -2.38 18.18
C ALA A 239 38.99 -3.84 17.78
N GLY A 240 40.08 -4.60 17.68
CA GLY A 240 40.02 -6.05 17.49
C GLY A 240 39.37 -6.77 18.68
N ALA A 241 38.95 -8.01 18.45
CA ALA A 241 38.34 -8.83 19.48
C ALA A 241 39.35 -9.23 20.57
N ALA A 242 38.90 -9.30 21.83
CA ALA A 242 39.75 -9.60 22.99
C ALA A 242 40.22 -11.07 23.04
N ASP A 243 39.56 -11.96 22.31
CA ASP A 243 39.94 -13.35 22.07
C ASP A 243 40.93 -13.51 20.89
N HIS A 244 41.42 -12.39 20.34
CA HIS A 244 42.24 -12.31 19.13
C HIS A 244 41.56 -12.83 17.84
N SER A 245 40.22 -12.95 17.83
CA SER A 245 39.47 -13.26 16.60
C SER A 245 39.66 -12.16 15.55
N THR A 246 40.14 -12.56 14.37
CA THR A 246 40.38 -11.66 13.23
C THR A 246 39.13 -11.39 12.39
N THR A 247 38.02 -12.10 12.64
CA THR A 247 36.78 -11.97 11.87
C THR A 247 35.81 -10.94 12.46
N HIS A 248 36.10 -10.35 13.63
CA HIS A 248 35.20 -9.45 14.35
C HIS A 248 35.91 -8.19 14.85
N VAL A 249 35.22 -7.03 14.75
CA VAL A 249 35.68 -5.75 15.30
C VAL A 249 34.59 -5.03 16.10
N PHE A 250 35.02 -4.31 17.13
CA PHE A 250 34.17 -3.64 18.11
C PHE A 250 34.26 -2.12 17.92
N LEU A 251 33.17 -1.44 17.56
CA LEU A 251 33.12 0.02 17.48
C LEU A 251 33.14 0.64 18.87
N ARG A 252 34.16 1.44 19.18
CA ARG A 252 34.35 2.08 20.50
C ARG A 252 33.17 2.97 20.91
N ALA A 253 32.63 3.74 19.96
CA ALA A 253 31.55 4.71 20.21
C ALA A 253 30.14 4.09 20.07
N SER A 254 29.94 2.89 20.63
CA SER A 254 28.73 2.06 20.48
C SER A 254 27.41 2.81 20.71
N SER A 255 27.29 3.55 21.82
CA SER A 255 26.08 4.34 22.13
C SER A 255 25.78 5.41 21.08
N ARG A 256 26.81 6.11 20.58
CA ARG A 256 26.65 7.11 19.49
C ARG A 256 26.22 6.44 18.19
N PHE A 257 26.70 5.22 17.92
CA PHE A 257 26.31 4.45 16.73
C PHE A 257 24.83 4.07 16.76
N VAL A 258 24.36 3.45 17.85
CA VAL A 258 22.95 3.04 18.01
C VAL A 258 22.00 4.25 17.95
N GLU A 259 22.36 5.35 18.64
CA GLU A 259 21.57 6.58 18.64
C GLU A 259 21.40 7.22 17.26
N ARG A 260 22.38 7.06 16.37
CA ARG A 260 22.27 7.53 14.98
C ARG A 260 21.54 6.54 14.08
N MET A 261 21.82 5.25 14.25
CA MET A 261 21.27 4.18 13.43
C MET A 261 19.75 4.02 13.59
N LYS A 262 19.19 4.21 14.80
CA LYS A 262 17.75 4.02 15.07
C LYS A 262 16.79 4.86 14.21
N ASN A 263 17.30 5.94 13.61
CA ASN A 263 16.54 6.89 12.78
C ASN A 263 17.01 6.87 11.31
N ARG A 264 17.58 5.76 10.84
CA ARG A 264 18.15 5.58 9.49
C ARG A 264 17.58 4.32 8.85
N SER A 265 17.63 4.23 7.54
CA SER A 265 17.14 3.06 6.79
C SER A 265 18.28 2.12 6.41
N VAL A 266 19.44 2.69 6.06
CA VAL A 266 20.63 2.00 5.55
C VAL A 266 21.87 2.47 6.29
N VAL A 267 22.76 1.54 6.64
CA VAL A 267 24.12 1.84 7.10
C VAL A 267 25.11 1.11 6.22
N ARG A 268 26.12 1.83 5.74
CA ARG A 268 27.23 1.30 4.95
C ARG A 268 28.51 1.37 5.77
N ILE A 269 29.16 0.23 5.98
CA ILE A 269 30.38 0.11 6.79
C ILE A 269 31.51 -0.40 5.90
N GLN A 270 32.60 0.35 5.83
CA GLN A 270 33.81 -0.02 5.12
C GLN A 270 34.87 -0.46 6.12
N ILE A 271 35.37 -1.69 5.96
CA ILE A 271 36.25 -2.37 6.91
C ILE A 271 37.54 -2.77 6.18
N PRO A 272 38.74 -2.50 6.72
CA PRO A 272 39.98 -2.94 6.11
C PRO A 272 40.15 -4.46 6.30
N VAL A 273 40.29 -5.20 5.20
CA VAL A 273 40.42 -6.67 5.21
C VAL A 273 41.71 -7.05 4.46
N TYR A 274 42.45 -8.01 4.99
CA TYR A 274 43.70 -8.49 4.40
C TYR A 274 43.47 -8.98 2.97
N GLN A 275 44.34 -8.56 2.04
CA GLN A 275 44.28 -8.81 0.58
C GLN A 275 43.05 -8.22 -0.16
N GLU A 276 41.92 -8.04 0.50
CA GLU A 276 40.66 -7.47 -0.03
C GLU A 276 40.61 -5.93 0.01
N GLY A 277 41.61 -5.30 0.63
CA GLY A 277 41.71 -3.85 0.76
C GLY A 277 40.71 -3.29 1.76
N SER A 278 39.53 -2.83 1.30
CA SER A 278 38.52 -2.19 2.14
C SER A 278 37.10 -2.33 1.56
N PRO A 279 36.53 -3.55 1.57
CA PRO A 279 35.15 -3.79 1.11
C PRO A 279 34.13 -2.98 1.92
N THR A 280 33.01 -2.62 1.26
CA THR A 280 31.88 -1.93 1.89
C THR A 280 30.71 -2.89 2.03
N PHE A 281 30.16 -2.99 3.24
CA PHE A 281 28.99 -3.79 3.56
C PHE A 281 27.78 -2.88 3.83
N GLU A 282 26.64 -3.20 3.21
CA GLU A 282 25.39 -2.44 3.28
C GLU A 282 24.35 -3.20 4.10
N PHE A 283 23.85 -2.57 5.16
CA PHE A 283 22.88 -3.13 6.10
C PHE A 283 21.60 -2.29 6.07
N ARG A 284 20.43 -2.90 5.79
CA ARG A 284 19.13 -2.24 5.97
C ARG A 284 18.68 -2.29 7.42
N VAL A 285 19.16 -1.33 8.19
CA VAL A 285 18.85 -1.17 9.62
C VAL A 285 17.41 -0.73 9.90
N GLY A 286 16.61 -0.46 8.87
CA GLY A 286 15.19 -0.16 8.97
C GLY A 286 14.44 -1.15 9.88
N GLY A 287 13.45 -0.65 10.63
CA GLY A 287 12.64 -1.51 11.50
C GLY A 287 13.31 -1.99 12.80
N TYR A 288 14.51 -1.50 13.13
CA TYR A 288 15.17 -1.76 14.42
C TYR A 288 14.26 -1.40 15.63
N ASP A 289 14.07 -2.35 16.54
CA ASP A 289 13.28 -2.23 17.77
C ASP A 289 14.21 -2.03 18.98
N HIS A 290 14.39 -0.77 19.37
CA HIS A 290 15.15 -0.39 20.54
C HIS A 290 14.57 -0.97 21.84
N ALA A 291 13.25 -1.15 21.95
CA ALA A 291 12.64 -1.67 23.17
C ALA A 291 13.02 -3.15 23.39
N ARG A 292 13.05 -3.98 22.34
CA ARG A 292 13.57 -5.36 22.42
C ARG A 292 15.02 -5.40 22.90
N TYR A 293 15.86 -4.49 22.40
CA TYR A 293 17.27 -4.36 22.80
C TYR A 293 17.46 -3.89 24.25
N THR A 294 16.64 -2.96 24.77
CA THR A 294 16.86 -2.35 26.09
C THR A 294 15.99 -2.84 27.25
N ARG A 295 14.96 -3.68 27.04
CA ARG A 295 14.04 -4.12 28.11
C ARG A 295 14.68 -5.05 29.16
N GLY A 296 15.62 -4.55 29.96
CA GLY A 296 15.81 -5.09 31.30
C GLY A 296 14.45 -5.14 32.00
N ASN A 297 14.20 -6.25 32.71
CA ASN A 297 12.97 -6.44 33.48
C ASN A 297 13.00 -5.60 34.75
#